data_AF-A0A1G5QK37-F1
#
_entry.id   AF-A0A1G5QK37-F1
#
_cell.length_a   1.000
_cell.length_b   1.000
_cell.length_c   1.000
_cell.angle_alpha   90.00
_cell.angle_beta   90.00
_cell.angle_gamma   90.00
#
_symmetry.space_group_name_H-M   'P 1'
#
loop_
_entity.id
_entity.type
_entity.pdbx_description
1 polymer ?
#
loop_
_entity_poly.entity_id
_entity_poly.type
_entity_poly.pdbx_seq_one_letter_code
_entity_poly.pdbx_strand_id
1 'polypeptide(L)'
;MPEARSKFLLDKTKSWRSSGISNLEKLYCCVDDFCQKFIPLWHQQLIENGLLKRRREASLSLSEVMTLLILFHMSHYRDFKTSYIQHVKHYLKADFPKLVSYTWMLTLKQRALIPLCAFLSSRKAETQGIAFIDSTKIAVCHNLRIPRHRVFKGVAQRGKTRLVMSLWYS
;
A
#
# COMPACT_ATOMS: atom_id res chain seq x y z
N MET A 1 3.79 25.92 -5.43
CA MET A 1 4.77 24.82 -5.56
C MET A 1 4.23 23.44 -6.07
N PRO A 2 3.02 23.28 -6.65
CA PRO A 2 2.59 21.98 -7.23
C PRO A 2 3.06 21.73 -8.68
N GLU A 3 3.38 22.78 -9.45
CA GLU A 3 3.72 22.64 -10.87
C GLU A 3 5.05 21.92 -11.14
N ALA A 4 6.08 22.14 -10.33
CA ALA A 4 7.40 21.53 -10.55
C ALA A 4 7.37 20.00 -10.36
N ARG A 5 6.55 19.50 -9.43
CA ARG A 5 6.34 18.05 -9.22
C ARG A 5 5.49 17.43 -10.32
N SER A 6 4.51 18.16 -10.83
CA SER A 6 3.74 17.75 -12.01
C SER A 6 4.66 17.61 -13.22
N LYS A 7 5.57 18.58 -13.46
CA LYS A 7 6.57 18.53 -14.55
C LYS A 7 7.58 17.38 -14.39
N PHE A 8 8.07 17.09 -13.19
CA PHE A 8 8.97 15.95 -12.95
C PHE A 8 8.31 14.59 -13.27
N LEU A 9 7.02 14.44 -12.94
CA LEU A 9 6.25 13.25 -13.32
C LEU A 9 5.85 13.27 -14.79
N LEU A 10 5.62 14.43 -15.40
CA LEU A 10 5.43 14.58 -16.85
C LEU A 10 6.69 14.18 -17.62
N ASP A 11 7.88 14.51 -17.11
CA ASP A 11 9.16 14.10 -17.69
C ASP A 11 9.46 12.62 -17.43
N LYS A 12 9.10 12.08 -16.25
CA LYS A 12 9.12 10.62 -16.05
C LYS A 12 8.14 9.91 -16.98
N THR A 13 6.92 10.40 -17.17
CA THR A 13 5.92 9.82 -18.11
C THR A 13 6.26 10.00 -19.58
N LYS A 14 7.05 11.01 -19.95
CA LYS A 14 7.70 11.12 -21.26
C LYS A 14 8.87 10.14 -21.39
N SER A 15 9.68 9.98 -20.35
CA SER A 15 10.75 8.97 -20.27
C SER A 15 10.19 7.53 -20.34
N TRP A 16 9.04 7.27 -19.71
CA TRP A 16 8.30 6.00 -19.82
C TRP A 16 7.71 5.76 -21.23
N ARG A 17 7.59 6.80 -22.06
CA ARG A 17 7.08 6.73 -23.45
C ARG A 17 8.17 6.51 -24.50
N SER A 18 9.44 6.75 -24.17
CA SER A 18 10.56 6.76 -25.14
C SER A 18 11.21 5.39 -25.38
N SER A 19 10.85 4.37 -24.59
CA SER A 19 11.33 3.00 -24.78
C SER A 19 10.11 2.09 -24.91
N GLY A 20 9.97 1.42 -26.05
CA GLY A 20 8.83 0.57 -26.38
C GLY A 20 8.46 -0.38 -25.22
N ILE A 21 7.16 -0.43 -24.91
CA ILE A 21 6.50 -1.08 -23.77
C ILE A 21 6.57 -0.23 -22.48
N SER A 22 5.49 0.52 -22.23
CA SER A 22 5.39 1.46 -21.11
C SER A 22 5.47 0.72 -19.77
N ASN A 23 6.17 1.28 -18.78
CA ASN A 23 6.28 0.64 -17.46
C ASN A 23 4.94 0.50 -16.73
N LEU A 24 3.92 1.25 -17.16
CA LEU A 24 2.55 1.08 -16.70
C LEU A 24 1.97 -0.26 -17.19
N GLU A 25 2.08 -0.55 -18.49
CA GLU A 25 1.63 -1.83 -19.06
C GLU A 25 2.36 -3.00 -18.42
N LYS A 26 3.69 -2.93 -18.28
CA LYS A 26 4.48 -4.01 -17.63
C LYS A 26 4.05 -4.24 -16.19
N LEU A 27 3.81 -3.16 -15.44
CA LEU A 27 3.31 -3.25 -14.07
C LEU A 27 1.92 -3.87 -14.04
N TYR A 28 1.02 -3.40 -14.90
CA TYR A 28 -0.35 -3.91 -14.97
C TYR A 28 -0.37 -5.39 -15.32
N CYS A 29 0.36 -5.83 -16.36
CA CYS A 29 0.47 -7.25 -16.71
C CYS A 29 1.00 -8.08 -15.55
N CYS A 30 2.09 -7.64 -14.88
CA CYS A 30 2.62 -8.35 -13.72
C CYS A 30 1.61 -8.51 -12.58
N VAL A 31 0.79 -7.47 -12.34
CA VAL A 31 -0.24 -7.47 -11.30
C VAL A 31 -1.42 -8.34 -11.73
N ASP A 32 -1.84 -8.25 -12.99
CA ASP A 32 -2.98 -8.99 -13.51
C ASP A 32 -2.69 -10.50 -13.56
N ASP A 33 -1.52 -10.91 -14.03
CA ASP A 33 -1.07 -12.30 -14.02
C ASP A 33 -1.09 -12.90 -12.61
N PHE A 34 -0.72 -12.11 -11.60
CA PHE A 34 -0.84 -12.51 -10.20
C PHE A 34 -2.30 -12.62 -9.78
N CYS A 35 -3.13 -11.62 -10.07
CA CYS A 35 -4.55 -11.60 -9.72
C CYS A 35 -5.33 -12.76 -10.34
N GLN A 36 -5.06 -13.11 -11.60
CA GLN A 36 -5.68 -14.25 -12.28
C GLN A 36 -5.44 -15.57 -11.54
N LYS A 37 -4.26 -15.75 -10.91
CA LYS A 37 -3.93 -16.95 -10.12
C LYS A 37 -4.41 -16.85 -8.67
N PHE A 38 -4.28 -15.67 -8.06
CA PHE A 38 -4.56 -15.45 -6.65
C PHE A 38 -6.05 -15.39 -6.34
N ILE A 39 -6.85 -14.69 -7.16
CA ILE A 39 -8.27 -14.43 -6.89
C ILE A 39 -9.09 -15.72 -6.76
N PRO A 40 -8.96 -16.73 -7.66
CA PRO A 40 -9.72 -17.97 -7.54
C PRO A 40 -9.42 -18.72 -6.25
N LEU A 41 -8.13 -18.88 -5.91
CA LEU A 41 -7.68 -19.55 -4.69
C LEU A 41 -8.15 -18.81 -3.44
N TRP A 42 -8.03 -17.49 -3.43
CA TRP A 42 -8.46 -16.67 -2.32
C TRP A 42 -9.98 -16.73 -2.12
N HIS A 43 -10.76 -16.73 -3.19
CA HIS A 43 -12.21 -16.89 -3.11
C HIS A 43 -12.61 -18.26 -2.57
N GLN A 44 -11.96 -19.33 -3.02
CA GLN A 44 -12.23 -20.67 -2.51
C GLN A 44 -12.01 -20.73 -0.99
N GLN A 45 -10.89 -20.21 -0.50
CA GLN A 45 -10.60 -20.14 0.93
C GLN A 45 -11.65 -19.30 1.69
N LEU A 46 -12.12 -18.19 1.13
CA LEU A 46 -13.16 -17.37 1.78
C LEU A 46 -14.51 -18.09 1.87
N ILE A 47 -14.85 -18.93 0.89
CA ILE A 47 -16.06 -19.76 0.90
C ILE A 47 -15.94 -20.84 1.98
N GLU A 48 -14.83 -21.58 2.00
CA GLU A 48 -14.57 -22.66 2.97
C GLU A 48 -14.62 -22.16 4.42
N ASN A 49 -14.08 -20.97 4.67
CA ASN A 49 -14.08 -20.36 6.01
C ASN A 49 -15.41 -19.65 6.36
N GLY A 50 -16.41 -19.65 5.48
CA GLY A 50 -17.70 -18.96 5.71
C GLY A 50 -17.59 -17.44 5.83
N LEU A 51 -16.47 -16.85 5.40
CA LEU A 51 -16.20 -15.42 5.51
C LEU A 51 -16.71 -14.63 4.29
N LEU A 52 -17.21 -15.32 3.26
CA LEU A 52 -17.67 -14.69 2.04
C LEU A 52 -18.97 -13.89 2.26
N LYS A 53 -18.90 -12.58 2.04
CA LYS A 53 -20.08 -11.70 1.91
C LYS A 53 -20.43 -11.50 0.44
N ARG A 54 -21.69 -11.18 0.14
CA ARG A 54 -22.20 -10.90 -1.21
C ARG A 54 -21.25 -9.96 -1.98
N ARG A 55 -20.75 -10.43 -3.12
CA ARG A 55 -19.87 -9.65 -3.99
C ARG A 55 -20.69 -8.99 -5.10
N ARG A 56 -20.65 -7.66 -5.15
CA ARG A 56 -21.12 -6.89 -6.32
C ARG A 56 -19.91 -6.61 -7.20
N GLU A 57 -20.07 -6.81 -8.49
CA GLU A 57 -19.04 -6.42 -9.46
C GLU A 57 -18.78 -4.91 -9.34
N ALA A 58 -17.52 -4.56 -9.18
CA ALA A 58 -17.07 -3.19 -9.17
C ALA A 58 -16.71 -2.78 -10.60
N SER A 59 -16.87 -1.49 -10.92
CA SER A 59 -16.50 -0.96 -12.24
C SER A 59 -14.99 -1.07 -12.53
N LEU A 60 -14.17 -1.12 -11.48
CA LEU A 60 -12.74 -1.40 -11.57
C LEU A 60 -12.43 -2.80 -11.05
N SER A 61 -11.59 -3.52 -11.79
CA SER A 61 -11.04 -4.80 -11.41
C SER A 61 -10.06 -4.66 -10.24
N LEU A 62 -9.80 -5.77 -9.55
CA LEU A 62 -8.85 -5.79 -8.45
C LEU A 62 -7.43 -5.45 -8.92
N SER A 63 -7.04 -5.95 -10.10
CA SER A 63 -5.75 -5.68 -10.75
C SER A 63 -5.56 -4.18 -11.04
N GLU A 64 -6.61 -3.51 -11.55
CA GLU A 64 -6.58 -2.07 -11.81
C GLU A 64 -6.39 -1.28 -10.51
N VAL A 65 -7.16 -1.61 -9.45
CA VAL A 65 -7.05 -0.94 -8.15
C VAL A 65 -5.65 -1.14 -7.55
N MET A 66 -5.11 -2.37 -7.59
CA MET A 66 -3.76 -2.66 -7.11
C MET A 66 -2.70 -1.86 -7.87
N THR A 67 -2.83 -1.80 -9.20
CA THR A 67 -1.92 -1.02 -10.05
C THR A 67 -1.94 0.46 -9.68
N LEU A 68 -3.12 1.06 -9.49
CA LEU A 68 -3.24 2.45 -9.07
C LEU A 68 -2.64 2.72 -7.68
N LEU A 69 -2.74 1.76 -6.75
CA LEU A 69 -2.12 1.88 -5.42
C LEU A 69 -0.59 1.82 -5.51
N ILE A 70 -0.05 0.91 -6.32
CA ILE A 70 1.40 0.82 -6.54
C ILE A 70 1.93 2.10 -7.20
N LEU A 71 1.23 2.61 -8.22
CA LEU A 71 1.57 3.88 -8.87
C LEU A 71 1.53 5.06 -7.89
N PHE A 72 0.57 5.09 -6.97
CA PHE A 72 0.56 6.09 -5.90
C PHE A 72 1.84 6.04 -5.06
N HIS A 73 2.27 4.85 -4.65
CA HIS A 73 3.50 4.70 -3.87
C HIS A 73 4.75 5.10 -4.68
N MET A 74 4.79 4.78 -5.97
CA MET A 74 5.90 5.14 -6.87
C MET A 74 5.93 6.63 -7.25
N SER A 75 4.80 7.34 -7.18
CA SER A 75 4.68 8.74 -7.58
C SER A 75 5.02 9.73 -6.47
N HIS A 76 5.29 9.25 -5.24
CA HIS A 76 5.72 10.06 -4.09
C HIS A 76 4.77 11.22 -3.73
N TYR A 77 3.48 11.11 -4.05
CA TYR A 77 2.47 12.04 -3.52
C TYR A 77 2.34 11.86 -2.00
N ARG A 78 2.09 12.97 -1.29
CA ARG A 78 1.92 12.94 0.17
C ARG A 78 0.64 12.24 0.59
N ASP A 79 -0.42 12.40 -0.18
CA ASP A 79 -1.72 11.82 0.11
C ASP A 79 -2.35 11.21 -1.15
N PHE A 80 -3.12 10.14 -0.93
CA PHE A 80 -3.73 9.38 -2.01
C PHE A 80 -4.80 10.20 -2.76
N LYS A 81 -5.53 11.08 -2.06
CA LYS A 81 -6.62 11.88 -2.66
C LYS A 81 -6.08 12.80 -3.76
N THR A 82 -5.01 13.52 -3.48
CA THR A 82 -4.34 14.41 -4.43
C THR A 82 -3.83 13.62 -5.63
N SER A 83 -3.16 12.48 -5.41
CA SER A 83 -2.68 11.62 -6.50
C SER A 83 -3.83 11.13 -7.40
N TYR A 84 -4.95 10.72 -6.80
CA TYR A 84 -6.06 10.16 -7.56
C TYR A 84 -6.79 11.23 -8.38
N ILE A 85 -7.06 12.38 -7.77
CA ILE A 85 -7.83 13.45 -8.42
C ILE A 85 -7.00 14.20 -9.45
N GLN A 86 -5.76 14.58 -9.11
CA GLN A 86 -4.95 15.44 -9.97
C GLN A 86 -4.13 14.65 -11.00
N HIS A 87 -3.78 13.39 -10.70
CA HIS A 87 -2.96 12.60 -11.61
C HIS A 87 -3.78 11.51 -12.31
N VAL A 88 -4.33 10.54 -11.56
CA VAL A 88 -5.01 9.37 -12.14
C VAL A 88 -6.19 9.79 -13.01
N LYS A 89 -7.09 10.63 -12.50
CA LYS A 89 -8.27 11.09 -13.25
C LYS A 89 -7.97 11.96 -14.47
N HIS A 90 -6.80 12.61 -14.50
CA HIS A 90 -6.47 13.55 -15.56
C HIS A 90 -5.62 12.91 -16.66
N TYR A 91 -4.61 12.11 -16.27
CA TYR A 91 -3.64 11.54 -17.21
C TYR A 91 -3.88 10.07 -17.53
N LEU A 92 -4.47 9.29 -16.62
CA LEU A 92 -4.66 7.84 -16.80
C LEU A 92 -6.10 7.48 -17.18
N LYS A 93 -6.92 8.46 -17.57
CA LYS A 93 -8.31 8.22 -17.99
C LYS A 93 -8.41 7.40 -19.28
N ALA A 94 -7.44 7.55 -20.17
CA ALA A 94 -7.38 6.76 -21.41
C ALA A 94 -7.11 5.28 -21.11
N ASP A 95 -6.19 5.01 -20.17
CA ASP A 95 -5.81 3.65 -19.77
C ASP A 95 -6.87 2.99 -18.89
N PHE A 96 -7.56 3.77 -18.05
CA PHE A 96 -8.62 3.33 -17.16
C PHE A 96 -9.93 4.09 -17.45
N PRO A 97 -10.72 3.68 -18.46
CA PRO A 97 -11.92 4.43 -18.86
C PRO A 97 -13.04 4.40 -17.80
N LYS A 98 -13.06 3.37 -16.95
CA LYS A 98 -14.11 3.14 -15.92
C LYS A 98 -13.72 3.63 -14.52
N LEU A 99 -12.92 4.70 -14.43
CA LEU A 99 -12.52 5.28 -13.14
C LEU A 99 -13.72 5.71 -12.30
N VAL A 100 -13.70 5.32 -11.02
CA VAL A 100 -14.78 5.59 -10.06
C VAL A 100 -14.61 6.93 -9.32
N SER A 101 -15.61 7.33 -8.55
CA SER A 101 -15.45 8.46 -7.62
C SER A 101 -14.38 8.16 -6.56
N TYR A 102 -13.82 9.20 -5.94
CA TYR A 102 -12.84 9.01 -4.86
C TYR A 102 -13.41 8.20 -3.68
N THR A 103 -14.68 8.43 -3.32
CA THR A 103 -15.34 7.70 -2.23
C THR A 103 -15.44 6.20 -2.54
N TRP A 104 -15.82 5.83 -3.76
CA TRP A 104 -15.82 4.44 -4.20
C TRP A 104 -14.40 3.85 -4.26
N MET A 105 -13.42 4.63 -4.72
CA MET A 105 -12.02 4.20 -4.72
C MET A 105 -11.51 3.85 -3.32
N LEU A 106 -11.91 4.58 -2.27
CA LEU A 106 -11.54 4.24 -0.88
C LEU A 106 -12.09 2.87 -0.45
N THR A 107 -13.34 2.56 -0.80
CA THR A 107 -13.94 1.25 -0.52
C THR A 107 -13.21 0.14 -1.29
N LEU A 108 -12.82 0.39 -2.54
CA LEU A 108 -12.06 -0.59 -3.34
C LEU A 108 -10.64 -0.80 -2.80
N LYS A 109 -9.96 0.27 -2.38
CA LYS A 109 -8.64 0.20 -1.75
C LYS A 109 -8.63 -0.73 -0.53
N GLN A 110 -9.67 -0.69 0.30
CA GLN A 110 -9.78 -1.58 1.47
C GLN A 110 -9.86 -3.05 1.05
N ARG A 111 -10.59 -3.38 -0.02
CA ARG A 111 -10.69 -4.74 -0.56
C ARG A 111 -9.39 -5.22 -1.20
N ALA A 112 -8.62 -4.31 -1.80
CA ALA A 112 -7.35 -4.61 -2.44
C ALA A 112 -6.19 -4.81 -1.46
N LEU A 113 -6.34 -4.48 -0.19
CA LEU A 113 -5.23 -4.49 0.78
C LEU A 113 -4.63 -5.90 0.98
N ILE A 114 -5.47 -6.91 1.22
CA ILE A 114 -5.00 -8.30 1.40
C ILE A 114 -4.31 -8.83 0.13
N PRO A 115 -4.93 -8.75 -1.07
CA PRO A 115 -4.29 -9.09 -2.34
C PRO A 115 -2.97 -8.35 -2.58
N LEU A 116 -2.93 -7.05 -2.26
CA LEU A 116 -1.73 -6.23 -2.42
C LEU A 116 -0.61 -6.68 -1.49
N CYS A 117 -0.91 -6.98 -0.23
CA CYS A 117 0.07 -7.53 0.71
C CYS A 117 0.61 -8.89 0.24
N ALA A 118 -0.26 -9.77 -0.29
CA ALA A 118 0.15 -11.05 -0.85
C ALA A 118 1.04 -10.87 -2.09
N PHE A 119 0.66 -9.96 -2.99
CA PHE A 119 1.47 -9.60 -4.17
C PHE A 119 2.85 -9.05 -3.78
N LEU A 120 2.91 -8.11 -2.85
CA LEU A 120 4.19 -7.56 -2.40
C LEU A 120 5.03 -8.62 -1.70
N SER A 121 4.41 -9.52 -0.94
CA SER A 121 5.13 -10.60 -0.25
C SER A 121 5.70 -11.63 -1.21
N SER A 122 5.00 -11.97 -2.29
CA SER A 122 5.51 -12.89 -3.32
C SER A 122 6.66 -12.31 -4.14
N ARG A 123 6.85 -10.99 -4.09
CA ARG A 123 7.93 -10.27 -4.78
C ARG A 123 9.08 -9.86 -3.85
N LYS A 124 9.02 -10.18 -2.55
CA LYS A 124 10.15 -9.98 -1.65
C LYS A 124 11.26 -10.94 -2.07
N ALA A 125 12.48 -10.42 -2.23
CA ALA A 125 13.64 -11.27 -2.39
C ALA A 125 13.86 -12.10 -1.13
N GLU A 126 14.25 -13.37 -1.28
CA GLU A 126 14.74 -14.16 -0.15
C GLU A 126 16.04 -13.53 0.34
N THR A 127 15.98 -12.82 1.46
CA THR A 127 17.19 -12.37 2.14
C THR A 127 17.77 -13.57 2.87
N GLN A 128 18.87 -14.13 2.37
CA GLN A 128 19.64 -15.21 3.04
C GLN A 128 20.37 -14.76 4.32
N GLY A 129 19.96 -13.64 4.92
CA GLY A 129 20.61 -13.04 6.07
C GLY A 129 19.57 -12.53 7.04
N ILE A 130 19.89 -12.69 8.32
CA ILE A 130 19.20 -12.12 9.49
C ILE A 130 18.79 -10.69 9.12
N ALA A 131 17.50 -10.46 8.89
CA ALA A 131 16.99 -9.10 8.77
C ALA A 131 17.17 -8.47 10.15
N PHE A 132 18.24 -7.68 10.31
CA PHE A 132 18.49 -6.93 11.53
C PHE A 132 17.42 -5.84 11.60
N ILE A 133 16.25 -6.20 12.12
CA ILE A 133 15.28 -5.23 12.60
C ILE A 133 15.95 -4.68 13.87
N ASP A 134 16.73 -3.61 13.69
CA ASP A 134 17.21 -2.85 14.84
C ASP A 134 15.98 -2.52 15.68
N SER A 135 15.92 -3.09 16.88
CA SER A 135 14.87 -2.80 17.84
C SER A 135 15.03 -1.35 18.26
N THR A 136 14.52 -0.43 17.44
CA THR A 136 14.52 0.99 17.75
C THR A 136 13.56 1.20 18.90
N LYS A 137 14.12 1.49 20.07
CA LYS A 137 13.33 1.77 21.28
C LYS A 137 12.35 2.92 21.00
N ILE A 138 11.05 2.65 21.12
CA ILE A 138 10.05 3.72 21.06
C ILE A 138 9.94 4.34 22.44
N ALA A 139 10.33 5.61 22.56
CA ALA A 139 10.19 6.39 23.79
C ALA A 139 8.70 6.61 24.10
N VAL A 140 8.18 5.93 25.13
CA VAL A 140 6.76 6.01 25.50
C VAL A 140 6.50 7.19 26.42
N CYS A 141 7.24 7.28 27.52
CA CYS A 141 7.10 8.35 28.48
C CYS A 141 8.37 8.49 29.35
N HIS A 142 8.55 9.67 29.94
CA HIS A 142 9.56 9.86 30.98
C HIS A 142 9.27 9.02 32.21
N ASN A 143 10.32 8.59 32.90
CA ASN A 143 10.23 7.69 34.06
C ASN A 143 9.32 8.23 35.18
N LEU A 144 9.30 9.56 35.38
CA LEU A 144 8.44 10.22 36.38
C LEU A 144 6.93 10.07 36.08
N ARG A 145 6.56 9.78 34.82
CA ARG A 145 5.16 9.65 34.38
C ARG A 145 4.68 8.20 34.30
N ILE A 146 5.53 7.22 34.62
CA ILE A 146 5.20 5.79 34.58
C ILE A 146 3.94 5.47 35.41
N PRO A 147 3.77 5.94 36.66
CA PRO A 147 2.61 5.57 37.47
C PRO A 147 1.26 6.09 36.92
N ARG A 148 1.30 7.16 36.10
CA ARG A 148 0.11 7.81 35.52
C ARG A 148 -0.20 7.31 34.12
N HIS A 149 0.70 6.55 33.51
CA HIS A 149 0.61 6.14 32.13
C HIS A 149 -0.24 4.87 31.97
N ARG A 150 -1.41 4.98 31.31
CA ARG A 150 -2.38 3.87 31.17
C ARG A 150 -2.38 3.20 29.79
N VAL A 151 -1.87 3.88 28.75
CA VAL A 151 -2.03 3.46 27.34
C VAL A 151 -1.23 2.21 26.98
N PHE A 152 -0.05 2.02 27.58
CA PHE A 152 0.85 0.88 27.33
C PHE A 152 1.12 0.07 28.60
N LYS A 153 0.15 0.02 29.52
CA LYS A 153 0.27 -0.74 30.78
C LYS A 153 0.42 -2.23 30.44
N GLY A 154 1.53 -2.85 30.87
CA GLY A 154 1.83 -4.26 30.62
C GLY A 154 2.58 -4.55 29.30
N VAL A 155 2.69 -3.57 28.39
CA VAL A 155 3.40 -3.72 27.12
C VAL A 155 4.72 -2.95 27.12
N ALA A 156 4.74 -1.76 27.70
CA ALA A 156 5.95 -0.95 27.82
C ALA A 156 6.70 -1.24 29.13
N GLN A 157 8.03 -1.33 29.05
CA GLN A 157 8.90 -1.60 30.19
C GLN A 157 10.00 -0.54 30.28
N ARG A 158 10.66 -0.43 31.44
CA ARG A 158 11.75 0.53 31.61
C ARG A 158 12.93 0.16 30.72
N GLY A 159 13.33 1.06 29.83
CA GLY A 159 14.49 0.84 28.96
C GLY A 159 15.80 0.85 29.77
N LYS A 160 16.85 0.18 29.24
CA LYS A 160 18.20 0.19 29.84
C LYS A 160 18.82 1.59 29.96
N THR A 161 18.35 2.55 29.15
CA THR A 161 18.75 3.96 29.26
C THR A 161 17.95 4.65 30.39
N ARG A 162 18.64 5.28 31.34
CA ARG A 162 18.07 5.74 32.64
C ARG A 162 16.94 6.80 32.56
N LEU A 163 16.50 7.22 31.39
CA LEU A 163 15.66 8.41 31.20
C LEU A 163 14.22 8.15 30.74
N VAL A 164 13.92 7.00 30.12
CA VAL A 164 12.63 6.80 29.41
C VAL A 164 12.12 5.35 29.50
N MET A 165 10.81 5.17 29.56
CA MET A 165 10.12 3.90 29.36
C MET A 165 10.02 3.57 27.87
N SER A 166 10.26 2.32 27.49
CA SER A 166 10.35 1.89 26.08
C SER A 166 9.46 0.70 25.78
N LEU A 167 8.94 0.65 24.56
CA LEU A 167 8.34 -0.56 23.99
C LEU A 167 9.42 -1.37 23.27
N TRP A 168 9.46 -2.66 23.55
CA TRP A 168 10.24 -3.64 22.80
C TRP A 168 9.24 -4.52 22.05
N TYR A 169 9.33 -4.55 20.73
CA TYR A 169 8.66 -5.57 19.93
C TYR A 169 9.63 -6.75 19.86
N SER A 170 9.30 -7.84 20.56
CA SER A 170 9.96 -9.14 20.39
C SER A 170 9.45 -9.84 19.14
#